data_AF-A0A2A5CTC0-F1
#
_entry.id   AF-A0A2A5CTC0-F1
#
_cell.length_a   1.000
_cell.length_b   1.000
_cell.length_c   1.000
_cell.angle_alpha   90.00
_cell.angle_beta   90.00
_cell.angle_gamma   90.00
#
_symmetry.space_group_name_H-M   'P 1'
#
loop_
_entity.id
_entity.type
_entity.pdbx_description
1 polymer ?
#
loop_
_entity_poly.entity_id
_entity_poly.type
_entity_poly.pdbx_seq_one_letter_code
_entity_poly.pdbx_strand_id
1 'polypeptide(L)'
;MNNFDRKLQFAEVLGTWLAAITVVIGAMFGLYEYIEHKENLKVDRAFEFVTSYQSNEYLVKARLDISKVMEESLPAIYEILKNPKLTSAQLAEAYHLEIMKIIEQSKLSSSIEQVFTFYEQVILCRNMALCDETVLKNFFDNDAGTYTRSFYPYICTLRKKWNNPTVYERVVSFYIESSEELCLTVKA
;
A
#
# COMPACT_ATOMS: atom_id res chain seq x y z
N MET A 1 23.55 -65.59 28.83
CA MET A 1 23.47 -64.12 28.68
C MET A 1 22.34 -63.65 29.59
N ASN A 2 22.67 -62.99 30.71
CA ASN A 2 21.70 -62.70 31.77
C ASN A 2 20.65 -61.70 31.29
N ASN A 3 19.40 -61.86 31.74
CA ASN A 3 18.29 -60.97 31.41
C ASN A 3 18.55 -59.49 31.79
N PHE A 4 19.50 -59.25 32.70
CA PHE A 4 19.87 -57.92 33.15
C PHE A 4 20.66 -57.14 32.09
N ASP A 5 21.67 -57.76 31.48
CA ASP A 5 22.50 -57.11 30.44
C ASP A 5 21.69 -56.76 29.19
N ARG A 6 20.74 -57.63 28.83
CA ARG A 6 19.79 -57.37 27.74
C ARG A 6 18.92 -56.15 28.01
N LYS A 7 18.40 -56.00 29.23
CA LYS A 7 17.58 -54.83 29.62
C LYS A 7 18.39 -53.54 29.62
N LEU A 8 19.65 -53.60 30.03
CA LEU A 8 20.55 -52.45 30.04
C LEU A 8 20.87 -51.96 28.61
N GLN A 9 21.19 -52.89 27.70
CA GLN A 9 21.43 -52.56 26.30
C GLN A 9 20.17 -52.00 25.60
N PHE A 10 19.00 -52.55 25.89
CA PHE A 10 17.74 -51.99 25.37
C PHE A 10 17.48 -50.57 25.88
N ALA A 11 17.77 -50.29 27.16
CA ALA A 11 17.57 -48.96 27.74
C ALA A 11 18.52 -47.91 27.13
N GLU A 12 19.77 -48.26 26.85
CA GLU A 12 20.76 -47.37 26.24
C GLU A 12 20.38 -46.99 24.80
N VAL A 13 19.95 -47.99 24.00
CA VAL A 13 19.48 -47.77 22.63
C VAL A 13 18.19 -46.93 22.64
N LEU A 14 17.24 -47.25 23.51
CA LEU A 14 15.99 -46.47 23.66
C LEU A 14 16.25 -45.03 24.07
N GLY A 15 17.15 -44.79 25.03
CA GLY A 15 17.53 -43.45 25.48
C GLY A 15 18.14 -42.61 24.36
N THR A 16 19.03 -43.21 23.56
CA THR A 16 19.67 -42.53 22.43
C THR A 16 18.67 -42.19 21.34
N TRP A 17 17.77 -43.12 20.98
CA TRP A 17 16.71 -42.85 20.02
C TRP A 17 15.72 -41.80 20.51
N LEU A 18 15.33 -41.82 21.78
CA LEU A 18 14.47 -40.81 22.38
C LEU A 18 15.11 -39.42 22.34
N ALA A 19 16.40 -39.32 22.67
CA ALA A 19 17.15 -38.08 22.58
C ALA A 19 17.21 -37.56 21.14
N ALA A 20 17.53 -38.42 20.18
CA ALA A 20 17.56 -38.06 18.76
C ALA A 20 16.19 -37.56 18.27
N ILE A 21 15.10 -38.25 18.62
CA ILE A 21 13.73 -37.83 18.30
C ILE A 21 13.41 -36.46 18.92
N THR A 22 13.78 -36.27 20.19
CA THR A 22 13.53 -35.01 20.91
C THR A 22 14.24 -33.83 20.26
N VAL A 23 15.49 -34.01 19.83
CA VAL A 23 16.25 -32.98 19.10
C VAL A 23 15.58 -32.63 17.78
N VAL A 24 15.14 -33.63 17.02
CA VAL A 24 14.45 -33.40 15.73
C VAL A 24 13.12 -32.68 15.93
N ILE A 25 12.33 -33.07 16.93
CA ILE A 25 11.07 -32.41 17.27
C ILE A 25 11.34 -30.96 17.70
N GLY A 26 12.31 -30.74 18.61
CA GLY A 26 12.68 -29.40 19.06
C GLY A 26 13.16 -28.49 17.91
N ALA A 27 13.94 -29.02 16.97
CA ALA A 27 14.35 -28.29 15.77
C ALA A 27 13.15 -27.92 14.88
N MET A 28 12.20 -28.84 14.69
CA MET A 28 10.96 -28.54 13.93
C MET A 28 10.10 -27.48 14.62
N PHE A 29 9.93 -27.54 15.93
CA PHE A 29 9.20 -26.53 16.70
C PHE A 29 9.88 -25.16 16.62
N GLY A 30 11.22 -25.09 16.79
CA GLY A 30 11.95 -23.83 16.67
C GLY A 30 11.84 -23.20 15.28
N LEU A 31 11.82 -24.02 14.22
CA LEU A 31 11.57 -23.53 12.85
C LEU A 31 10.13 -23.01 12.69
N TYR A 32 9.15 -23.70 13.27
CA TYR A 32 7.75 -23.27 13.23
C TYR A 32 7.56 -21.93 13.93
N GLU A 33 8.05 -21.78 15.16
CA GLU A 33 7.98 -20.53 15.93
C GLU A 33 8.69 -19.37 15.21
N TYR A 34 9.82 -19.64 14.55
CA TYR A 34 10.53 -18.63 13.76
C TYR A 34 9.67 -18.13 12.58
N ILE A 35 9.01 -19.05 11.86
CA ILE A 35 8.13 -18.70 10.73
C ILE A 35 6.92 -17.92 11.25
N GLU A 36 6.28 -18.38 12.31
CA GLU A 36 5.13 -17.72 12.93
C GLU A 36 5.48 -16.30 13.41
N HIS A 37 6.61 -16.16 14.12
CA HIS A 37 7.09 -14.86 14.56
C HIS A 37 7.34 -13.90 13.39
N LYS A 38 7.92 -14.39 12.29
CA LYS A 38 8.16 -13.60 11.08
C LYS A 38 6.85 -13.10 10.46
N GLU A 39 5.81 -13.92 10.40
CA GLU A 39 4.51 -13.49 9.88
C GLU A 39 3.82 -12.49 10.83
N ASN A 40 3.89 -12.72 12.15
CA ASN A 40 3.36 -11.76 13.13
C ASN A 40 4.04 -10.38 13.02
N LEU A 41 5.37 -10.34 12.80
CA LEU A 41 6.09 -9.09 12.57
C LEU A 41 5.61 -8.33 11.33
N LYS A 42 5.20 -9.02 10.26
CA LYS A 42 4.64 -8.36 9.07
C LYS A 42 3.29 -7.72 9.37
N VAL A 43 2.46 -8.40 10.17
CA VAL A 43 1.17 -7.90 10.61
C VAL A 43 1.37 -6.65 11.49
N ASP A 44 2.28 -6.71 12.46
CA ASP A 44 2.59 -5.57 13.34
C ASP A 44 3.05 -4.34 12.53
N ARG A 45 3.98 -4.52 11.59
CA ARG A 45 4.44 -3.42 10.71
C ARG A 45 3.32 -2.88 9.82
N ALA A 46 2.41 -3.72 9.35
CA ALA A 46 1.25 -3.25 8.61
C ALA A 46 0.33 -2.39 9.50
N PHE A 47 0.14 -2.78 10.77
CA PHE A 47 -0.61 -1.99 11.74
C PHE A 47 0.07 -0.69 12.16
N GLU A 48 1.39 -0.58 12.08
CA GLU A 48 2.10 0.70 12.25
C GLU A 48 1.66 1.72 11.18
N PHE A 49 1.51 1.30 9.92
CA PHE A 49 0.97 2.17 8.87
C PHE A 49 -0.48 2.56 9.15
N VAL A 50 -1.33 1.63 9.60
CA VAL A 50 -2.73 1.92 9.97
C VAL A 50 -2.79 2.93 11.10
N THR A 51 -1.97 2.73 12.12
CA THR A 51 -1.88 3.63 13.28
C THR A 51 -1.39 5.00 12.85
N SER A 52 -0.31 5.08 12.06
CA SER A 52 0.19 6.34 11.51
C SER A 52 -0.86 7.02 10.64
N TYR A 53 -1.61 6.26 9.82
CA TYR A 53 -2.68 6.80 9.01
C TYR A 53 -3.72 7.54 9.84
N GLN A 54 -4.12 6.95 10.97
CA GLN A 54 -5.18 7.46 11.84
C GLN A 54 -4.71 8.51 12.86
N SER A 55 -3.44 8.48 13.28
CA SER A 55 -2.94 9.28 14.40
C SER A 55 -1.93 10.36 14.00
N ASN A 56 -1.31 10.29 12.83
CA ASN A 56 -0.39 11.31 12.37
C ASN A 56 -1.16 12.59 12.03
N GLU A 57 -0.99 13.64 12.84
CA GLU A 57 -1.73 14.90 12.71
C GLU A 57 -1.61 15.52 11.31
N TYR A 58 -0.41 15.48 10.72
CA TYR A 58 -0.18 16.04 9.38
C TYR A 58 -0.95 15.26 8.31
N LEU A 59 -0.90 13.92 8.36
CA LEU A 59 -1.59 13.08 7.38
C LEU A 59 -3.10 13.10 7.56
N VAL A 60 -3.59 13.12 8.80
CA VAL A 60 -5.01 13.30 9.11
C VAL A 60 -5.49 14.65 8.56
N LYS A 61 -4.77 15.72 8.84
CA LYS A 61 -5.09 17.06 8.33
C LYS A 61 -5.07 17.11 6.81
N ALA A 62 -4.04 16.56 6.16
CA ALA A 62 -3.95 16.52 4.70
C ALA A 62 -5.17 15.84 4.07
N ARG A 63 -5.61 14.70 4.63
CA ARG A 63 -6.80 13.98 4.16
C ARG A 63 -8.09 14.74 4.41
N LEU A 64 -8.22 15.41 5.56
CA LEU A 64 -9.37 16.26 5.87
C LEU A 64 -9.46 17.45 4.91
N ASP A 65 -8.34 18.12 4.65
CA ASP A 65 -8.26 19.25 3.71
C ASP A 65 -8.70 18.81 2.31
N ILE A 66 -8.20 17.64 1.84
CA ILE A 66 -8.59 17.10 0.55
C ILE A 66 -10.08 16.72 0.53
N SER A 67 -10.56 15.99 1.54
CA SER A 67 -11.95 15.52 1.60
C SER A 67 -12.94 16.68 1.61
N LYS A 68 -12.67 17.71 2.41
CA LYS A 68 -13.51 18.91 2.47
C LYS A 68 -13.59 19.62 1.13
N VAL A 69 -12.44 19.87 0.49
CA VAL A 69 -12.41 20.57 -0.80
C VAL A 69 -13.07 19.74 -1.90
N MET A 70 -12.89 18.41 -1.88
CA MET A 70 -13.53 17.52 -2.84
C MET A 70 -15.05 17.45 -2.66
N GLU A 71 -15.53 17.46 -1.42
CA GLU A 71 -16.97 17.54 -1.13
C GLU A 71 -17.57 18.86 -1.65
N GLU A 72 -16.91 19.98 -1.39
CA GLU A 72 -17.32 21.30 -1.86
C GLU A 72 -17.27 21.41 -3.41
N SER A 73 -16.33 20.73 -4.05
CA SER A 73 -16.13 20.77 -5.50
C SER A 73 -16.91 19.70 -6.27
N LEU A 74 -17.57 18.77 -5.57
CA LEU A 74 -18.28 17.64 -6.17
C LEU A 74 -19.34 18.06 -7.20
N PRO A 75 -20.15 19.12 -6.98
CA PRO A 75 -21.11 19.56 -7.99
C PRO A 75 -20.46 19.98 -9.31
N ALA A 76 -19.34 20.71 -9.25
CA ALA A 76 -18.63 21.16 -10.44
C ALA A 76 -18.02 19.99 -11.22
N ILE A 77 -17.41 19.04 -10.50
CA ILE A 77 -16.86 17.81 -11.09
C ILE A 77 -17.99 16.99 -11.75
N TYR A 78 -19.13 16.87 -11.08
CA TYR A 78 -20.26 16.09 -11.55
C TYR A 78 -20.84 16.63 -12.86
N GLU A 79 -20.98 17.96 -13.00
CA GLU A 79 -21.44 18.59 -14.24
C GLU A 79 -20.53 18.27 -15.43
N ILE A 80 -19.22 18.19 -15.21
CA ILE A 80 -18.26 17.79 -16.25
C ILE A 80 -18.46 16.31 -16.61
N LEU A 81 -18.49 15.43 -15.60
CA LEU A 81 -18.60 13.99 -15.77
C LEU A 81 -19.92 13.55 -16.42
N LYS A 82 -20.99 14.33 -16.25
CA LYS A 82 -22.30 14.04 -16.83
C LYS A 82 -22.57 14.67 -18.17
N ASN A 83 -21.68 15.50 -18.70
CA ASN A 83 -21.94 16.23 -19.92
C ASN A 83 -21.90 15.30 -21.15
N PRO A 84 -23.05 14.97 -21.78
CA PRO A 84 -23.10 14.02 -22.89
C PRO A 84 -22.54 14.59 -24.20
N LYS A 85 -22.22 15.89 -24.23
CA LYS A 85 -21.69 16.57 -25.42
C LYS A 85 -20.18 16.43 -25.56
N LEU A 86 -19.49 15.98 -24.51
CA LEU A 86 -18.04 15.85 -24.51
C LEU A 86 -17.64 14.46 -25.04
N THR A 87 -16.71 14.43 -25.98
CA THR A 87 -15.99 13.21 -26.32
C THR A 87 -15.09 12.78 -25.15
N SER A 88 -14.64 11.52 -25.12
CA SER A 88 -13.76 11.02 -24.04
C SER A 88 -12.50 11.87 -23.84
N ALA A 89 -11.89 12.36 -24.94
CA ALA A 89 -10.72 13.23 -24.87
C ALA A 89 -11.06 14.63 -24.29
N GLN A 90 -12.18 15.22 -24.72
CA GLN A 90 -12.64 16.50 -24.17
C GLN A 90 -13.08 16.39 -22.71
N LEU A 91 -13.64 15.25 -22.32
CA LEU A 91 -14.02 14.96 -20.94
C LEU A 91 -12.78 14.86 -20.05
N ALA A 92 -11.77 14.11 -20.50
CA ALA A 92 -10.50 13.99 -19.77
C ALA A 92 -9.83 15.36 -19.60
N GLU A 93 -9.81 16.18 -20.65
CA GLU A 93 -9.27 17.55 -20.59
C GLU A 93 -10.08 18.45 -19.65
N ALA A 94 -11.41 18.46 -19.76
CA ALA A 94 -12.26 19.26 -18.88
C ALA A 94 -12.10 18.85 -17.41
N TYR A 95 -12.04 17.54 -17.14
CA TYR A 95 -11.77 17.02 -15.80
C TYR A 95 -10.37 17.42 -15.31
N HIS A 96 -9.34 17.31 -16.16
CA HIS A 96 -7.98 17.72 -15.84
C HIS A 96 -7.94 19.20 -15.41
N LEU A 97 -8.52 20.08 -16.22
CA LEU A 97 -8.55 21.52 -15.95
C LEU A 97 -9.28 21.85 -14.65
N GLU A 98 -10.42 21.21 -14.38
CA GLU A 98 -11.17 21.46 -13.15
C GLU A 98 -10.43 20.95 -11.91
N ILE A 99 -9.82 19.76 -11.96
CA ILE A 99 -9.00 19.24 -10.85
C ILE A 99 -7.81 20.15 -10.58
N MET A 100 -7.09 20.59 -11.63
CA MET A 100 -5.98 21.52 -11.46
C MET A 100 -6.43 22.85 -10.85
N LYS A 101 -7.55 23.41 -11.32
CA LYS A 101 -8.16 24.62 -10.76
C LYS A 101 -8.50 24.46 -9.27
N ILE A 102 -9.13 23.35 -8.88
CA ILE A 102 -9.46 23.04 -7.47
C ILE A 102 -8.18 23.01 -6.63
N ILE A 103 -7.14 22.33 -7.10
CA ILE A 103 -5.87 22.18 -6.37
C ILE A 103 -5.18 23.53 -6.18
N GLU A 104 -5.14 24.36 -7.21
CA GLU A 104 -4.50 25.67 -7.17
C GLU A 104 -5.26 26.64 -6.26
N GLN A 105 -6.58 26.72 -6.38
CA GLN A 105 -7.42 27.62 -5.59
C GLN A 105 -7.40 27.26 -4.10
N SER A 106 -7.47 25.96 -3.79
CA SER A 106 -7.51 25.45 -2.43
C SER A 106 -6.12 25.12 -1.84
N LYS A 107 -5.04 25.37 -2.60
CA LYS A 107 -3.65 25.12 -2.20
C LYS A 107 -3.39 23.67 -1.74
N LEU A 108 -4.02 22.69 -2.40
CA LEU A 108 -3.98 21.29 -1.99
C LEU A 108 -2.68 20.55 -2.32
N SER A 109 -1.78 21.15 -3.10
CA SER A 109 -0.54 20.50 -3.56
C SER A 109 0.23 19.78 -2.46
N SER A 110 0.46 20.44 -1.32
CA SER A 110 1.21 19.83 -0.21
C SER A 110 0.45 18.68 0.45
N SER A 111 -0.87 18.82 0.65
CA SER A 111 -1.71 17.77 1.23
C SER A 111 -1.74 16.53 0.33
N ILE A 112 -1.85 16.73 -0.98
CA ILE A 112 -1.82 15.65 -1.98
C ILE A 112 -0.46 14.96 -1.93
N GLU A 113 0.64 15.69 -2.00
CA GLU A 113 2.00 15.12 -1.94
C GLU A 113 2.24 14.31 -0.66
N GLN A 114 1.75 14.76 0.49
CA GLN A 114 1.83 14.01 1.75
C GLN A 114 1.10 12.67 1.67
N VAL A 115 -0.13 12.66 1.15
CA VAL A 115 -0.94 11.44 1.00
C VAL A 115 -0.30 10.48 0.00
N PHE A 116 0.17 10.95 -1.15
CA PHE A 116 0.83 10.11 -2.15
C PHE A 116 2.16 9.55 -1.64
N THR A 117 2.95 10.34 -0.92
CA THR A 117 4.19 9.86 -0.29
C THR A 117 3.91 8.76 0.74
N PHE A 118 2.83 8.89 1.52
CA PHE A 118 2.40 7.83 2.43
C PHE A 118 2.08 6.53 1.68
N TYR A 119 1.31 6.60 0.59
CA TYR A 119 0.99 5.40 -0.19
C TYR A 119 2.20 4.78 -0.89
N GLU A 120 3.20 5.58 -1.31
CA GLU A 120 4.46 5.03 -1.81
C GLU A 120 5.19 4.18 -0.77
N GLN A 121 5.17 4.59 0.51
CA GLN A 121 5.78 3.84 1.60
C GLN A 121 5.02 2.55 1.90
N VAL A 122 3.67 2.61 1.89
CA VAL A 122 2.81 1.43 2.05
C VAL A 122 3.08 0.40 0.94
N ILE A 123 3.08 0.83 -0.33
CA ILE A 123 3.35 -0.05 -1.46
C ILE A 123 4.78 -0.60 -1.39
N LEU A 124 5.77 0.21 -0.99
CA LEU A 124 7.13 -0.26 -0.82
C LEU A 124 7.23 -1.38 0.23
N CYS A 125 6.55 -1.22 1.38
CA CYS A 125 6.54 -2.26 2.41
C CYS A 125 5.90 -3.57 1.92
N ARG A 126 4.80 -3.45 1.16
CA ARG A 126 4.12 -4.60 0.52
C ARG A 126 5.03 -5.31 -0.49
N ASN A 127 5.63 -4.56 -1.42
CA ASN A 127 6.48 -5.12 -2.48
C ASN A 127 7.74 -5.81 -1.95
N MET A 128 8.26 -5.33 -0.82
CA MET A 128 9.41 -5.95 -0.15
C MET A 128 9.03 -7.13 0.75
N ALA A 129 7.75 -7.54 0.79
CA ALA A 129 7.21 -8.57 1.69
C ALA A 129 7.55 -8.32 3.17
N LEU A 130 7.65 -7.04 3.57
CA LEU A 130 7.97 -6.60 4.93
C LEU A 130 6.71 -6.39 5.77
N CYS A 131 5.57 -6.13 5.12
CA CYS A 131 4.26 -5.93 5.73
C CYS A 131 3.27 -7.01 5.27
N ASP A 132 2.24 -7.26 6.06
CA ASP A 132 1.16 -8.17 5.69
C ASP A 132 0.31 -7.55 4.56
N GLU A 133 0.25 -8.25 3.43
CA GLU A 133 -0.46 -7.78 2.24
C GLU A 133 -1.98 -7.68 2.47
N THR A 134 -2.56 -8.60 3.23
CA THR A 134 -4.01 -8.66 3.45
C THR A 134 -4.46 -7.46 4.27
N VAL A 135 -3.74 -7.13 5.34
CA VAL A 135 -3.99 -5.94 6.16
C VAL A 135 -3.87 -4.69 5.29
N LEU A 136 -2.76 -4.49 4.58
CA LEU A 136 -2.56 -3.28 3.78
C LEU A 136 -3.63 -3.12 2.68
N LYS A 137 -3.98 -4.21 2.00
CA LYS A 137 -5.03 -4.21 0.98
C LYS A 137 -6.38 -3.80 1.54
N ASN A 138 -6.78 -4.38 2.67
CA ASN A 138 -8.08 -4.10 3.27
C ASN A 138 -8.22 -2.66 3.79
N PHE A 139 -7.12 -2.07 4.27
CA PHE A 139 -7.14 -0.71 4.81
C PHE A 139 -6.92 0.38 3.76
N PHE A 140 -6.07 0.15 2.77
CA PHE A 140 -5.57 1.24 1.92
C PHE A 140 -5.98 1.16 0.46
N ASP A 141 -6.19 -0.02 -0.14
CA ASP A 141 -6.27 -0.12 -1.61
C ASP A 141 -7.48 0.63 -2.20
N ASN A 142 -8.64 0.61 -1.53
CA ASN A 142 -9.81 1.34 -1.99
C ASN A 142 -9.60 2.86 -1.95
N ASP A 143 -9.04 3.34 -0.85
CA ASP A 143 -8.82 4.76 -0.62
C ASP A 143 -7.70 5.30 -1.53
N ALA A 144 -6.57 4.63 -1.55
CA ALA A 144 -5.44 4.96 -2.42
C ALA A 144 -5.81 4.91 -3.90
N GLY A 145 -6.60 3.93 -4.34
CA GLY A 145 -7.12 3.87 -5.71
C GLY A 145 -8.04 5.05 -6.03
N THR A 146 -8.84 5.51 -5.07
CA THR A 146 -9.71 6.68 -5.23
C THR A 146 -8.90 7.97 -5.31
N TYR A 147 -7.90 8.17 -4.44
CA TYR A 147 -6.97 9.30 -4.54
C TYR A 147 -6.22 9.29 -5.87
N THR A 148 -5.69 8.14 -6.28
CA THR A 148 -4.91 8.01 -7.52
C THR A 148 -5.76 8.37 -8.74
N ARG A 149 -6.99 7.86 -8.85
CA ARG A 149 -7.90 8.20 -9.95
C ARG A 149 -8.40 9.64 -9.92
N SER A 150 -8.53 10.24 -8.74
CA SER A 150 -9.03 11.62 -8.63
C SER A 150 -7.94 12.65 -8.96
N PHE A 151 -6.72 12.37 -8.52
CA PHE A 151 -5.60 13.33 -8.56
C PHE A 151 -4.52 12.97 -9.58
N TYR A 152 -4.73 12.00 -10.47
CA TYR A 152 -3.80 11.76 -11.57
C TYR A 152 -3.51 13.00 -12.44
N PRO A 153 -4.46 13.94 -12.68
CA PRO A 153 -4.16 15.17 -13.43
C PRO A 153 -3.02 15.96 -12.79
N TYR A 154 -3.03 16.05 -11.46
CA TYR A 154 -1.98 16.71 -10.69
C TYR A 154 -0.63 16.04 -10.85
N ILE A 155 -0.59 14.71 -10.74
CA ILE A 155 0.65 13.93 -10.89
C ILE A 155 1.24 14.15 -12.29
N CYS A 156 0.40 14.13 -13.33
CA CYS A 156 0.85 14.40 -14.70
C CYS A 156 1.43 15.81 -14.87
N THR A 157 0.78 16.83 -14.28
CA THR A 157 1.30 18.19 -14.26
C THR A 157 2.62 18.29 -13.49
N LEU A 158 2.73 17.60 -12.36
CA LEU A 158 3.93 17.55 -11.53
C LEU A 158 5.13 16.95 -12.28
N ARG A 159 4.92 15.81 -12.97
CA ARG A 159 5.93 15.15 -13.81
C ARG A 159 6.47 16.07 -14.88
N LYS A 160 5.58 16.80 -15.58
CA LYS A 160 5.96 17.80 -16.59
C LYS A 160 6.74 18.96 -15.96
N LYS A 161 6.22 19.53 -14.86
CA LYS A 161 6.82 20.68 -14.18
C LYS A 161 8.21 20.38 -13.62
N TRP A 162 8.42 19.19 -13.07
CA TRP A 162 9.70 18.78 -12.49
C TRP A 162 10.64 18.11 -13.50
N ASN A 163 10.20 17.94 -14.75
CA ASN A 163 10.90 17.17 -15.77
C ASN A 163 11.33 15.78 -15.25
N ASN A 164 10.43 15.11 -14.52
CA ASN A 164 10.66 13.82 -13.91
C ASN A 164 9.45 12.91 -14.16
N PRO A 165 9.53 11.95 -15.11
CA PRO A 165 8.41 11.09 -15.44
C PRO A 165 8.07 10.06 -14.36
N THR A 166 8.97 9.81 -13.40
CA THR A 166 8.79 8.74 -12.41
C THR A 166 8.15 9.20 -11.09
N VAL A 167 7.80 10.48 -10.97
CA VAL A 167 7.16 11.03 -9.75
C VAL A 167 5.85 10.28 -9.50
N TYR A 168 5.76 9.65 -8.33
CA TYR A 168 4.64 8.80 -7.90
C TYR A 168 4.30 7.65 -8.86
N GLU A 169 5.22 7.24 -9.73
CA GLU A 169 4.98 6.15 -10.68
C GLU A 169 4.62 4.84 -9.98
N ARG A 170 5.23 4.58 -8.82
CA ARG A 170 4.90 3.41 -8.01
C ARG A 170 3.43 3.41 -7.57
N VAL A 171 2.86 4.55 -7.20
CA VAL A 171 1.45 4.62 -6.79
C VAL A 171 0.53 4.50 -8.01
N VAL A 172 0.84 5.24 -9.08
CA VAL A 172 -0.01 5.27 -10.27
C VAL A 172 -0.07 3.90 -10.94
N SER A 173 1.09 3.26 -11.19
CA SER A 173 1.16 1.92 -11.79
C SER A 173 0.54 0.83 -10.93
N PHE A 174 0.50 1.02 -9.60
CA PHE A 174 -0.09 0.05 -8.69
C PHE A 174 -1.63 0.05 -8.73
N TYR A 175 -2.25 1.23 -8.90
CA TYR A 175 -3.72 1.39 -8.83
C TYR A 175 -4.40 1.66 -10.17
N ILE A 176 -3.67 2.04 -11.22
CA ILE A 176 -4.20 2.29 -12.56
C ILE A 176 -3.44 1.43 -13.56
N GLU A 177 -4.15 0.53 -14.23
CA GLU A 177 -3.63 -0.24 -15.35
C GLU A 177 -3.22 0.70 -16.50
N SER A 178 -2.05 0.49 -17.10
CA SER A 178 -1.50 1.31 -18.19
C SER A 178 -1.14 2.76 -17.83
N SER A 179 -0.43 2.95 -16.70
CA SER A 179 0.06 4.26 -16.21
C SER A 179 0.92 5.04 -17.21
N GLU A 180 1.65 4.36 -18.10
CA GLU A 180 2.58 4.97 -19.07
C GLU A 180 1.88 5.91 -20.07
N GLU A 181 0.62 5.62 -20.41
CA GLU A 181 -0.16 6.42 -21.37
C GLU A 181 -0.96 7.55 -20.70
N LEU A 182 -1.09 7.50 -19.37
CA LEU A 182 -2.01 8.35 -18.60
C LEU A 182 -1.71 9.84 -18.76
N CYS A 183 -0.43 10.20 -18.82
CA CYS A 183 0.01 11.61 -18.90
C CYS A 183 0.31 12.08 -20.33
N LEU A 184 0.24 11.19 -21.33
CA LEU A 184 0.55 11.49 -22.73
C LEU A 184 -0.66 12.07 -23.50
N THR A 185 -1.87 11.84 -23.00
CA THR A 185 -3.13 12.22 -23.68
C THR A 185 -3.56 13.67 -23.42
N VAL A 186 -3.05 14.30 -22.36
CA VAL A 186 -3.36 15.69 -21.99
C VAL A 186 -2.35 16.61 -22.68
N LYS A 187 -2.76 17.26 -23.77
CA LYS A 187 -1.96 18.31 -24.44
C LYS A 187 -1.94 19.54 -23.53
N ALA A 188 -0.74 20.10 -23.33
CA ALA A 188 -0.57 21.36 -22.61
C ALA A 188 -1.16 22.53 -23.39
#